data_AF-A0A3A0DIS8-F1
#
_entry.id   AF-A0A3A0DIS8-F1
#
_cell.length_a   1.000
_cell.length_b   1.000
_cell.length_c   1.000
_cell.angle_alpha   90.00
_cell.angle_beta   90.00
_cell.angle_gamma   90.00
#
_symmetry.space_group_name_H-M   'P 1'
#
loop_
_entity.id
_entity.type
_entity.pdbx_description
1 polymer ?
#
loop_
_entity_poly.entity_id
_entity_poly.type
_entity_poly.pdbx_seq_one_letter_code
_entity_poly.pdbx_strand_id
1 'polypeptide(L)'
;MRFSLHLVIFIANYGIKNTKRNPATMNYASRLYFFVFFTSAFVCLAWAQTTPTAEQLLQELGCATCHSGLPQTSSLRDKTPDLGHAGMRFNPAYVFDYLQNPSQVRKHLGAARMPGFHLDERESLALALFLSTQIHLDETWSAALKTLPPQTTHEPSPAEAKTLLTQTLNCTQCHKLGNEGQDESIDLATVGYRLQTDGLLRYLAAPYVFDGLHTKMPSYFYSFNQSLKKFEPMYAQAEKMLEKIASYLAAIGQRKREDLQRGFEQAQRKYPEITAETGKTIYLSQNCAACHRNATITPWHEKNAPDLSVTGTRVKREWLAAYLKKPHALRPFGFYPGTGSRMPDFRLTDAESEVITAHLMQQKHDAIAGTNGFSPKPLSPFAQTKARTLLAEKLPCLGCHQLGEQGGRIGPDFAHVKSRLQPEFAYHFVRNPHGLLPESNMPKILMPEKTEELILNFLLQDENVAGEPAYLSLIDNPIISPAGRSEEEKHYRRYCASCHGETGDGRGYNAKFLPAPPTSHADAVHMSQRPDDTLFDGIYAGGYILNKSPFMPAWGQRLNPEEIRGLVAYIRQLCQCQGPSWSREGK
;
A
#
# COMPACT_ATOMS: atom_id res chain seq x y z
N MET A 1 -30.10 15.33 -15.18
CA MET A 1 -29.98 15.95 -16.53
C MET A 1 -31.34 16.03 -17.21
N ARG A 2 -32.13 17.09 -16.97
CA ARG A 2 -33.32 17.46 -17.78
C ARG A 2 -33.67 18.92 -17.47
N PHE A 3 -32.81 19.88 -17.82
CA PHE A 3 -33.19 21.30 -17.74
C PHE A 3 -32.55 22.22 -18.80
N SER A 4 -31.71 21.70 -19.70
CA SER A 4 -30.92 22.57 -20.60
C SER A 4 -31.38 22.60 -22.07
N LEU A 5 -32.49 21.94 -22.44
CA LEU A 5 -32.91 21.84 -23.85
C LEU A 5 -33.93 22.92 -24.29
N HIS A 6 -34.53 23.68 -23.36
CA HIS A 6 -35.59 24.65 -23.71
C HIS A 6 -35.11 26.08 -23.97
N LEU A 7 -33.90 26.46 -23.55
CA LEU A 7 -33.38 27.81 -23.78
C LEU A 7 -32.78 27.99 -25.19
N VAL A 8 -32.29 26.92 -25.81
CA VAL A 8 -31.61 26.97 -27.12
C VAL A 8 -32.60 27.08 -28.29
N ILE A 9 -33.83 26.57 -28.13
CA ILE A 9 -34.85 26.58 -29.21
C ILE A 9 -35.57 27.95 -29.31
N PHE A 10 -35.59 28.74 -28.24
CA PHE A 10 -36.33 30.02 -28.23
C PHE A 10 -35.63 31.15 -29.00
N ILE A 11 -34.30 31.11 -29.10
CA ILE A 11 -33.51 32.17 -29.77
C ILE A 11 -33.44 31.95 -31.29
N ALA A 12 -33.53 30.70 -31.77
CA ALA A 12 -33.47 30.40 -33.21
C ALA A 12 -34.73 30.84 -33.99
N ASN A 13 -35.90 30.90 -33.34
CA ASN A 13 -37.17 31.20 -34.02
C ASN A 13 -37.53 32.71 -34.10
N TYR A 14 -36.86 33.57 -33.34
CA TYR A 14 -37.14 35.02 -33.36
C TYR A 14 -36.37 35.79 -34.45
N GLY A 15 -35.37 35.17 -35.08
CA GLY A 15 -34.49 35.81 -36.07
C GLY A 15 -34.95 35.76 -37.53
N ILE A 16 -36.04 35.04 -37.87
CA ILE A 16 -36.40 34.74 -39.27
C ILE A 16 -37.69 35.49 -39.72
N LYS A 17 -38.08 36.56 -39.04
CA LYS A 17 -39.22 37.41 -39.50
C LYS A 17 -38.99 38.90 -39.27
N ASN A 18 -37.98 39.46 -39.90
CA ASN A 18 -37.97 40.80 -40.48
C ASN A 18 -36.54 41.19 -40.82
N THR A 19 -36.26 41.37 -42.11
CA THR A 19 -35.58 42.56 -42.66
C THR A 19 -35.20 42.30 -44.11
N LYS A 20 -36.06 42.72 -45.04
CA LYS A 20 -35.59 43.26 -46.32
C LYS A 20 -35.02 44.65 -46.02
N ARG A 21 -33.70 44.80 -45.88
CA ARG A 21 -33.02 46.11 -46.00
C ARG A 21 -31.53 45.91 -46.30
N ASN A 22 -31.05 46.80 -47.17
CA ASN A 22 -29.77 46.87 -47.89
C ASN A 22 -28.51 46.64 -47.02
N PRO A 23 -27.46 45.96 -47.51
CA PRO A 23 -26.23 45.70 -46.77
C PRO A 23 -25.22 46.84 -46.98
N ALA A 24 -25.45 48.00 -46.35
CA ALA A 24 -24.47 49.10 -46.41
C ALA A 24 -24.33 49.92 -45.12
N THR A 25 -24.98 49.54 -44.03
CA THR A 25 -24.87 50.26 -42.75
C THR A 25 -24.95 49.29 -41.57
N MET A 26 -23.92 48.46 -41.37
CA MET A 26 -23.70 47.77 -40.10
C MET A 26 -22.45 48.32 -39.44
N ASN A 27 -22.65 48.94 -38.27
CA ASN A 27 -21.66 49.71 -37.54
C ASN A 27 -20.58 48.79 -36.93
N TYR A 28 -19.33 49.28 -36.86
CA TYR A 28 -18.11 48.54 -36.46
C TYR A 28 -18.25 47.79 -35.11
N ALA A 29 -19.07 48.31 -34.18
CA ALA A 29 -19.34 47.70 -32.88
C ALA A 29 -20.03 46.32 -32.96
N SER A 30 -20.88 46.10 -33.96
CA SER A 30 -21.64 44.83 -34.10
C SER A 30 -20.79 43.67 -34.66
N ARG A 31 -19.71 43.97 -35.39
CA ARG A 31 -18.73 42.97 -35.83
C ARG A 31 -17.81 42.52 -34.69
N LEU A 32 -17.52 43.41 -33.73
CA LEU A 32 -16.66 43.09 -32.59
C LEU A 32 -17.36 42.15 -31.59
N TYR A 33 -18.65 42.35 -31.32
CA TYR A 33 -19.40 41.49 -30.40
C TYR A 33 -19.62 40.07 -30.95
N PHE A 34 -19.81 39.90 -32.25
CA PHE A 34 -19.98 38.56 -32.85
C PHE A 34 -18.65 37.79 -32.88
N PHE A 35 -17.51 38.46 -33.09
CA PHE A 35 -16.19 37.82 -33.10
C PHE A 35 -15.67 37.48 -31.68
N VAL A 36 -15.99 38.29 -30.67
CA VAL A 36 -15.60 38.04 -29.27
C VAL A 36 -16.45 36.93 -28.63
N PHE A 37 -17.72 36.78 -28.98
CA PHE A 37 -18.56 35.67 -28.47
C PHE A 37 -18.28 34.32 -29.17
N PHE A 38 -17.95 34.31 -30.46
CA PHE A 38 -17.61 33.06 -31.16
C PHE A 38 -16.21 32.53 -30.83
N THR A 39 -15.26 33.40 -30.49
CA THR A 39 -13.92 32.98 -30.06
C THR A 39 -13.85 32.55 -28.59
N SER A 40 -14.71 33.10 -27.71
CA SER A 40 -14.77 32.67 -26.30
C SER A 40 -15.55 31.36 -26.09
N ALA A 41 -16.54 31.05 -26.94
CA ALA A 41 -17.26 29.77 -26.86
C ALA A 41 -16.48 28.59 -27.49
N PHE A 42 -15.67 28.82 -28.53
CA PHE A 42 -14.88 27.76 -29.17
C PHE A 42 -13.53 27.47 -28.48
N VAL A 43 -12.95 28.45 -27.77
CA VAL A 43 -11.70 28.22 -27.01
C VAL A 43 -11.96 27.47 -25.70
N CYS A 44 -13.18 27.48 -25.16
CA CYS A 44 -13.53 26.74 -23.94
C CYS A 44 -13.90 25.26 -24.16
N LEU A 45 -14.10 24.83 -25.41
CA LEU A 45 -14.48 23.45 -25.77
C LEU A 45 -13.30 22.56 -26.17
N ALA A 46 -12.08 23.11 -26.29
CA ALA A 46 -10.93 22.37 -26.80
C ALA A 46 -10.01 21.74 -25.73
N TRP A 47 -10.23 22.00 -24.45
CA TRP A 47 -9.38 21.49 -23.36
C TRP A 47 -10.19 21.10 -22.10
N ALA A 48 -11.39 20.55 -22.28
CA ALA A 48 -11.97 19.75 -21.21
C ALA A 48 -11.22 18.42 -21.15
N GLN A 49 -10.05 18.40 -20.52
CA GLN A 49 -9.50 17.14 -20.01
C GLN A 49 -10.59 16.57 -19.09
N THR A 50 -11.27 15.52 -19.54
CA THR A 50 -12.28 14.83 -18.73
C THR A 50 -11.57 14.38 -17.46
N THR A 51 -11.90 14.99 -16.32
CA THR A 51 -11.37 14.55 -15.03
C THR A 51 -11.73 13.07 -14.89
N PRO A 52 -10.74 12.18 -14.65
CA PRO A 52 -11.01 10.75 -14.50
C PRO A 52 -12.09 10.52 -13.44
N THR A 53 -13.00 9.57 -13.69
CA THR A 53 -14.00 9.21 -12.67
C THR A 53 -13.33 8.54 -11.48
N ALA A 54 -14.01 8.52 -10.33
CA ALA A 54 -13.48 7.85 -9.14
C ALA A 54 -13.26 6.36 -9.40
N GLU A 55 -14.18 5.71 -10.11
CA GLU A 55 -14.10 4.30 -10.46
C GLU A 55 -12.88 4.01 -11.33
N GLN A 56 -12.60 4.87 -12.32
CA GLN A 56 -11.41 4.74 -13.16
C GLN A 56 -10.12 4.88 -12.33
N LEU A 57 -10.04 5.90 -11.47
CA LEU A 57 -8.87 6.11 -10.61
C LEU A 57 -8.66 4.93 -9.65
N LEU A 58 -9.71 4.48 -8.96
CA LEU A 58 -9.63 3.35 -8.03
C LEU A 58 -9.17 2.06 -8.73
N GLN A 59 -9.59 1.84 -9.98
CA GLN A 59 -9.19 0.69 -10.78
C GLN A 59 -7.73 0.79 -11.25
N GLU A 60 -7.33 1.93 -11.82
CA GLU A 60 -5.99 2.15 -12.39
C GLU A 60 -4.91 2.25 -11.31
N LEU A 61 -5.22 2.85 -10.16
CA LEU A 61 -4.34 2.87 -8.98
C LEU A 61 -4.31 1.52 -8.25
N GLY A 62 -5.29 0.65 -8.53
CA GLY A 62 -5.36 -0.68 -7.93
C GLY A 62 -5.75 -0.66 -6.45
N CYS A 63 -6.54 0.31 -5.98
CA CYS A 63 -6.93 0.39 -4.57
C CYS A 63 -7.64 -0.89 -4.08
N ALA A 64 -8.41 -1.52 -4.96
CA ALA A 64 -9.10 -2.78 -4.72
C ALA A 64 -8.17 -4.00 -4.62
N THR A 65 -6.86 -3.90 -4.87
CA THR A 65 -5.93 -5.03 -4.65
C THR A 65 -5.68 -5.24 -3.16
N CYS A 66 -5.67 -4.18 -2.35
CA CYS A 66 -5.46 -4.22 -0.91
C CYS A 66 -6.76 -4.06 -0.10
N HIS A 67 -7.68 -3.21 -0.56
CA HIS A 67 -8.92 -2.89 0.15
C HIS A 67 -10.10 -3.78 -0.27
N SER A 68 -10.92 -4.16 0.72
CA SER A 68 -12.25 -4.73 0.52
C SER A 68 -13.30 -3.63 0.32
N GLY A 69 -14.51 -4.00 -0.10
CA GLY A 69 -15.64 -3.07 -0.23
C GLY A 69 -15.61 -2.18 -1.47
N LEU A 70 -14.72 -2.46 -2.43
CA LEU A 70 -14.71 -1.83 -3.74
C LEU A 70 -15.23 -2.82 -4.80
N PRO A 71 -16.23 -2.45 -5.62
CA PRO A 71 -16.83 -3.35 -6.61
C PRO A 71 -15.93 -3.61 -7.83
N GLN A 72 -14.87 -2.80 -8.01
CA GLN A 72 -14.04 -2.82 -9.21
C GLN A 72 -12.94 -3.87 -9.14
N THR A 73 -12.82 -4.70 -10.17
CA THR A 73 -11.65 -5.57 -10.37
C THR A 73 -10.54 -4.80 -11.06
N SER A 74 -9.33 -4.84 -10.49
CA SER A 74 -8.16 -4.18 -11.08
C SER A 74 -7.39 -5.15 -11.98
N SER A 75 -7.19 -4.77 -13.24
CA SER A 75 -6.28 -5.44 -14.18
C SER A 75 -4.82 -4.97 -14.02
N LEU A 76 -4.53 -4.17 -12.98
CA LEU A 76 -3.20 -3.59 -12.77
C LEU A 76 -2.12 -4.67 -12.68
N ARG A 77 -2.43 -5.79 -12.02
CA ARG A 77 -1.48 -6.90 -11.80
C ARG A 77 -0.94 -7.52 -13.09
N ASP A 78 -1.75 -7.55 -14.14
CA ASP A 78 -1.34 -8.05 -15.45
C ASP A 78 -0.49 -7.03 -16.23
N LYS A 79 -0.60 -5.75 -15.89
CA LYS A 79 0.05 -4.62 -16.57
C LYS A 79 1.36 -4.17 -15.91
N THR A 80 1.53 -4.44 -14.62
CA THR A 80 2.76 -4.15 -13.88
C THR A 80 3.87 -5.16 -14.21
N PRO A 81 5.15 -4.79 -14.01
CA PRO A 81 6.27 -5.73 -14.15
C PRO A 81 6.08 -6.97 -13.27
N ASP A 82 6.31 -8.15 -13.84
CA ASP A 82 6.45 -9.38 -13.10
C ASP A 82 7.83 -9.40 -12.42
N LEU A 83 7.81 -9.62 -11.10
CA LEU A 83 8.97 -9.57 -10.23
C LEU A 83 9.56 -10.96 -9.94
N GLY A 84 8.96 -12.05 -10.42
CA GLY A 84 9.51 -13.41 -10.25
C GLY A 84 10.85 -13.64 -10.97
N HIS A 85 11.19 -12.75 -11.90
CA HIS A 85 12.42 -12.75 -12.67
C HIS A 85 13.07 -11.36 -12.70
N ALA A 86 12.82 -10.54 -11.67
CA ALA A 86 13.36 -9.19 -11.55
C ALA A 86 14.90 -9.15 -11.62
N GLY A 87 15.56 -10.14 -11.02
CA GLY A 87 17.01 -10.29 -11.01
C GLY A 87 17.62 -10.61 -12.37
N MET A 88 16.82 -10.99 -13.38
CA MET A 88 17.29 -11.16 -14.76
C MET A 88 17.17 -9.89 -15.60
N ARG A 89 16.49 -8.85 -15.08
CA ARG A 89 16.10 -7.66 -15.86
C ARG A 89 16.62 -6.37 -15.24
N PHE A 90 16.34 -6.14 -13.97
CA PHE A 90 16.57 -4.85 -13.32
C PHE A 90 17.93 -4.78 -12.64
N ASN A 91 18.61 -3.64 -12.76
CA ASN A 91 19.82 -3.35 -12.01
C ASN A 91 19.47 -3.21 -10.51
N PRO A 92 20.04 -4.02 -9.59
CA PRO A 92 19.74 -3.95 -8.16
C PRO A 92 19.99 -2.56 -7.55
N ALA A 93 21.03 -1.86 -8.00
CA ALA A 93 21.35 -0.52 -7.51
C ALA A 93 20.28 0.51 -7.91
N TYR A 94 19.67 0.35 -9.09
CA TYR A 94 18.52 1.17 -9.48
C TYR A 94 17.28 0.81 -8.67
N VAL A 95 17.00 -0.47 -8.44
CA VAL A 95 15.83 -0.89 -7.63
C VAL A 95 15.93 -0.34 -6.21
N PHE A 96 17.12 -0.40 -5.61
CA PHE A 96 17.43 0.18 -4.30
C PHE A 96 17.11 1.68 -4.21
N ASP A 97 17.53 2.46 -5.20
CA ASP A 97 17.26 3.91 -5.27
C ASP A 97 15.78 4.19 -5.56
N TYR A 98 15.20 3.48 -6.53
CA TYR A 98 13.82 3.66 -6.97
C TYR A 98 12.79 3.35 -5.87
N LEU A 99 13.02 2.35 -5.03
CA LEU A 99 12.09 1.99 -3.95
C LEU A 99 12.01 3.06 -2.84
N GLN A 100 13.05 3.88 -2.66
CA GLN A 100 13.05 4.98 -1.68
C GLN A 100 12.18 6.15 -2.15
N ASN A 101 12.16 6.42 -3.46
CA ASN A 101 11.34 7.49 -4.04
C ASN A 101 10.79 7.08 -5.42
N PRO A 102 9.77 6.21 -5.47
CA PRO A 102 9.28 5.69 -6.72
C PRO A 102 8.54 6.77 -7.51
N SER A 103 8.68 6.73 -8.83
CA SER A 103 7.99 7.66 -9.75
C SER A 103 7.26 6.91 -10.86
N GLN A 104 6.39 7.59 -11.60
CA GLN A 104 5.72 6.98 -12.74
C GLN A 104 6.72 6.77 -13.88
N VAL A 105 6.93 5.50 -14.25
CA VAL A 105 7.88 5.13 -15.30
C VAL A 105 7.21 4.82 -16.63
N ARG A 106 6.07 4.12 -16.63
CA ARG A 106 5.29 3.77 -17.84
C ARG A 106 4.12 4.75 -17.97
N LYS A 107 4.08 5.53 -19.05
CA LYS A 107 3.05 6.56 -19.26
C LYS A 107 1.72 6.02 -19.81
N HIS A 108 1.76 4.97 -20.63
CA HIS A 108 0.55 4.34 -21.19
C HIS A 108 -0.35 3.57 -20.20
N LEU A 109 -0.06 3.56 -18.90
CA LEU A 109 -0.84 2.83 -17.89
C LEU A 109 -1.90 3.69 -17.18
N GLY A 110 -2.25 4.84 -17.74
CA GLY A 110 -3.21 5.77 -17.13
C GLY A 110 -2.65 6.36 -15.84
N ALA A 111 -3.47 6.39 -14.79
CA ALA A 111 -3.10 6.86 -13.45
C ALA A 111 -2.18 5.90 -12.68
N ALA A 112 -1.96 4.68 -13.18
CA ALA A 112 -1.11 3.70 -12.50
C ALA A 112 0.32 4.22 -12.30
N ARG A 113 0.81 4.10 -11.07
CA ARG A 113 2.13 4.53 -10.63
C ARG A 113 2.55 3.72 -9.43
N MET A 114 3.86 3.45 -9.30
CA MET A 114 4.39 2.82 -8.10
C MET A 114 4.23 3.79 -6.93
N PRO A 115 3.48 3.42 -5.88
CA PRO A 115 3.26 4.31 -4.75
C PRO A 115 4.45 4.26 -3.78
N GLY A 116 4.61 5.32 -2.98
CA GLY A 116 5.65 5.42 -1.97
C GLY A 116 5.27 4.65 -0.70
N PHE A 117 6.03 3.62 -0.34
CA PHE A 117 5.83 2.87 0.91
C PHE A 117 6.60 3.47 2.11
N HIS A 118 7.21 4.66 1.93
CA HIS A 118 8.07 5.31 2.93
C HIS A 118 9.16 4.37 3.47
N LEU A 119 9.80 3.62 2.57
CA LEU A 119 10.84 2.67 2.93
C LEU A 119 12.10 3.42 3.34
N ASP A 120 12.73 2.98 4.44
CA ASP A 120 14.06 3.47 4.80
C ASP A 120 15.17 2.84 3.92
N GLU A 121 16.40 3.29 4.10
CA GLU A 121 17.58 2.80 3.37
C GLU A 121 17.76 1.28 3.54
N ARG A 122 17.57 0.74 4.75
CA ARG A 122 17.76 -0.70 5.05
C ARG A 122 16.64 -1.55 4.46
N GLU A 123 15.40 -1.08 4.55
CA GLU A 123 14.23 -1.74 3.97
C GLU A 123 14.33 -1.83 2.44
N SER A 124 14.77 -0.75 1.81
CA SER A 124 15.00 -0.68 0.36
C SER A 124 16.16 -1.59 -0.07
N LEU A 125 17.25 -1.63 0.72
CA LEU A 125 18.37 -2.55 0.50
C LEU A 125 17.90 -4.01 0.56
N ALA A 126 17.15 -4.38 1.60
CA ALA A 126 16.63 -5.73 1.78
C ALA A 126 15.79 -6.17 0.56
N LEU A 127 14.85 -5.33 0.12
CA LEU A 127 14.02 -5.59 -1.06
C LEU A 127 14.84 -5.70 -2.34
N ALA A 128 15.81 -4.82 -2.57
CA ALA A 128 16.69 -4.89 -3.74
C ALA A 128 17.51 -6.20 -3.77
N LEU A 129 18.04 -6.63 -2.62
CA LEU A 129 18.73 -7.91 -2.48
C LEU A 129 17.79 -9.07 -2.79
N PHE A 130 16.59 -9.10 -2.22
CA PHE A 130 15.59 -10.12 -2.52
C PHE A 130 15.21 -10.17 -4.00
N LEU A 131 14.90 -9.02 -4.61
CA LEU A 131 14.51 -8.95 -6.01
C LEU A 131 15.65 -9.38 -6.94
N SER A 132 16.91 -9.16 -6.54
CA SER A 132 18.08 -9.63 -7.30
C SER A 132 18.20 -11.16 -7.36
N THR A 133 17.64 -11.89 -6.38
CA THR A 133 17.61 -13.36 -6.40
C THR A 133 16.47 -13.94 -7.22
N GLN A 134 15.52 -13.10 -7.67
CA GLN A 134 14.36 -13.55 -8.44
C GLN A 134 14.75 -13.76 -9.90
N ILE A 135 14.98 -15.02 -10.29
CA ILE A 135 15.41 -15.43 -11.64
C ILE A 135 14.51 -16.52 -12.23
N HIS A 136 13.29 -16.68 -11.71
CA HIS A 136 12.40 -17.75 -12.10
C HIS A 136 11.68 -17.44 -13.42
N LEU A 137 11.96 -18.25 -14.43
CA LEU A 137 11.22 -18.32 -15.68
C LEU A 137 10.75 -19.76 -15.91
N ASP A 138 9.66 -19.92 -16.67
CA ASP A 138 9.26 -21.23 -17.20
C ASP A 138 10.43 -21.91 -17.95
N GLU A 139 10.51 -23.24 -17.88
CA GLU A 139 11.59 -24.02 -18.49
C GLU A 139 11.76 -23.74 -19.98
N THR A 140 10.66 -23.53 -20.69
CA THR A 140 10.64 -23.18 -22.12
C THR A 140 11.36 -21.87 -22.36
N TRP A 141 11.03 -20.83 -21.58
CA TRP A 141 11.65 -19.52 -21.73
C TRP A 141 13.10 -19.51 -21.26
N SER A 142 13.41 -20.24 -20.20
CA SER A 142 14.78 -20.43 -19.72
C SER A 142 15.67 -21.09 -20.77
N ALA A 143 15.19 -22.15 -21.43
CA ALA A 143 15.92 -22.80 -22.51
C ALA A 143 16.07 -21.88 -23.74
N ALA A 144 14.99 -21.21 -24.15
CA ALA A 144 14.98 -20.34 -25.32
C ALA A 144 15.91 -19.13 -25.17
N LEU A 145 15.97 -18.48 -23.99
CA LEU A 145 16.85 -17.34 -23.76
C LEU A 145 18.35 -17.71 -23.86
N LYS A 146 18.72 -18.98 -23.62
CA LYS A 146 20.10 -19.46 -23.79
C LYS A 146 20.51 -19.55 -25.26
N THR A 147 19.56 -19.52 -26.20
CA THR A 147 19.85 -19.56 -27.65
C THR A 147 20.06 -18.17 -28.23
N LEU A 148 19.87 -17.10 -27.45
CA LEU A 148 20.23 -15.75 -27.88
C LEU A 148 21.75 -15.62 -27.94
N PRO A 149 22.28 -14.91 -28.94
CA PRO A 149 23.72 -14.74 -29.07
C PRO A 149 24.33 -14.05 -27.84
N PRO A 150 25.58 -14.42 -27.48
CA PRO A 150 26.31 -13.74 -26.41
C PRO A 150 26.59 -12.28 -26.78
N GLN A 151 26.80 -11.41 -25.79
CA GLN A 151 27.16 -10.02 -26.06
C GLN A 151 28.49 -9.98 -26.81
N THR A 152 28.55 -9.32 -27.97
CA THR A 152 29.82 -8.88 -28.55
C THR A 152 30.16 -7.45 -28.12
N THR A 153 31.46 -7.16 -28.01
CA THR A 153 32.00 -5.90 -27.49
C THR A 153 32.13 -4.79 -28.55
N HIS A 154 31.39 -4.87 -29.65
CA HIS A 154 31.54 -3.85 -30.70
C HIS A 154 30.85 -2.55 -30.26
N GLU A 155 31.63 -1.50 -30.02
CA GLU A 155 31.12 -0.16 -29.77
C GLU A 155 30.70 0.47 -31.11
N PRO A 156 29.39 0.62 -31.41
CA PRO A 156 28.99 1.45 -32.53
C PRO A 156 29.31 2.92 -32.27
N SER A 157 29.50 3.67 -33.36
CA SER A 157 29.42 5.12 -33.31
C SER A 157 28.06 5.55 -32.70
N PRO A 158 28.04 6.41 -31.67
CA PRO A 158 26.80 6.92 -31.06
C PRO A 158 25.82 7.52 -32.07
N ALA A 159 26.34 8.12 -33.15
CA ALA A 159 25.52 8.68 -34.21
C ALA A 159 24.77 7.60 -35.01
N GLU A 160 25.41 6.47 -35.30
CA GLU A 160 24.77 5.35 -36.00
C GLU A 160 23.67 4.71 -35.15
N ALA A 161 23.93 4.50 -33.86
CA ALA A 161 22.94 3.91 -32.95
C ALA A 161 21.73 4.84 -32.73
N LYS A 162 21.97 6.16 -32.64
CA LYS A 162 20.87 7.14 -32.58
C LYS A 162 20.02 7.08 -33.85
N THR A 163 20.63 7.12 -35.03
CA THR A 163 19.91 7.00 -36.32
C THR A 163 19.10 5.70 -36.40
N LEU A 164 19.68 4.59 -35.97
CA LEU A 164 19.00 3.29 -35.94
C LEU A 164 17.73 3.33 -35.05
N LEU A 165 17.81 3.94 -33.86
CA LEU A 165 16.68 4.11 -32.95
C LEU A 165 15.61 5.07 -33.49
N THR A 166 16.02 6.22 -34.04
CA THR A 166 15.11 7.33 -34.35
C THR A 166 14.51 7.28 -35.76
N GLN A 167 15.23 6.69 -36.73
CA GLN A 167 14.86 6.75 -38.16
C GLN A 167 14.66 5.37 -38.79
N THR A 168 15.44 4.36 -38.37
CA THR A 168 15.35 3.02 -38.98
C THR A 168 14.30 2.16 -38.29
N LEU A 169 14.36 2.05 -36.95
CA LEU A 169 13.39 1.27 -36.16
C LEU A 169 12.24 2.13 -35.64
N ASN A 170 12.35 3.45 -35.73
CA ASN A 170 11.33 4.42 -35.28
C ASN A 170 10.86 4.18 -33.84
N CYS A 171 11.78 3.78 -32.95
CA CYS A 171 11.47 3.57 -31.53
C CYS A 171 10.90 4.84 -30.88
N THR A 172 11.26 6.02 -31.41
CA THR A 172 10.78 7.32 -30.94
C THR A 172 9.32 7.65 -31.25
N GLN A 173 8.60 6.78 -31.98
CA GLN A 173 7.15 6.89 -32.12
C GLN A 173 6.41 6.60 -30.80
N CYS A 174 7.00 5.79 -29.93
CA CYS A 174 6.43 5.45 -28.62
C CYS A 174 7.32 5.88 -27.45
N HIS A 175 8.62 5.97 -27.67
CA HIS A 175 9.59 6.25 -26.63
C HIS A 175 10.18 7.65 -26.74
N LYS A 176 10.46 8.25 -25.58
CA LYS A 176 11.31 9.42 -25.48
C LYS A 176 12.77 8.98 -25.47
N LEU A 177 13.65 9.80 -26.03
CA LEU A 177 15.10 9.67 -25.89
C LEU A 177 15.65 11.06 -25.56
N GLY A 178 15.86 11.34 -24.27
CA GLY A 178 16.27 12.67 -23.84
C GLY A 178 15.14 13.68 -24.06
N ASN A 179 15.22 14.57 -25.03
CA ASN A 179 14.16 15.55 -25.34
C ASN A 179 13.44 15.28 -26.68
N GLU A 180 13.75 14.18 -27.34
CA GLU A 180 13.19 13.80 -28.65
C GLU A 180 12.21 12.62 -28.50
N GLY A 181 11.24 12.51 -29.41
CA GLY A 181 10.27 11.41 -29.45
C GLY A 181 8.99 11.65 -28.64
N GLN A 182 8.12 10.64 -28.61
CA GLN A 182 6.84 10.67 -27.90
C GLN A 182 6.96 10.11 -26.48
N ASP A 183 6.22 10.68 -25.52
CA ASP A 183 6.23 10.25 -24.12
C ASP A 183 5.08 9.26 -23.80
N GLU A 184 4.86 8.29 -24.69
CA GLU A 184 3.79 7.29 -24.56
C GLU A 184 4.24 6.03 -23.78
N SER A 185 5.55 5.80 -23.62
CA SER A 185 6.11 4.61 -22.99
C SER A 185 7.12 4.94 -21.87
N ILE A 186 8.39 4.58 -22.05
CA ILE A 186 9.51 4.89 -21.15
C ILE A 186 10.53 5.75 -21.90
N ASP A 187 11.27 6.58 -21.16
CA ASP A 187 12.44 7.27 -21.70
C ASP A 187 13.63 6.30 -21.83
N LEU A 188 14.10 6.10 -23.06
CA LEU A 188 15.21 5.20 -23.40
C LEU A 188 16.53 5.66 -22.80
N ALA A 189 16.72 6.97 -22.55
CA ALA A 189 17.91 7.48 -21.88
C ALA A 189 18.08 6.93 -20.46
N THR A 190 16.98 6.46 -19.86
CA THR A 190 16.99 5.88 -18.51
C THR A 190 17.38 4.40 -18.48
N VAL A 191 17.24 3.71 -19.60
CA VAL A 191 17.30 2.24 -19.66
C VAL A 191 18.67 1.71 -19.27
N GLY A 192 19.75 2.39 -19.68
CA GLY A 192 21.12 1.97 -19.43
C GLY A 192 21.54 1.88 -17.96
N TYR A 193 20.85 2.58 -17.05
CA TYR A 193 21.09 2.46 -15.62
C TYR A 193 19.99 1.69 -14.87
N ARG A 194 18.81 1.55 -15.48
CA ARG A 194 17.66 0.83 -14.92
C ARG A 194 17.76 -0.68 -15.08
N LEU A 195 18.23 -1.14 -16.23
CA LEU A 195 18.34 -2.54 -16.57
C LEU A 195 19.79 -3.00 -16.43
N GLN A 196 19.98 -4.29 -16.16
CA GLN A 196 21.29 -4.93 -16.31
C GLN A 196 21.64 -4.98 -17.81
N THR A 197 22.93 -5.00 -18.15
CA THR A 197 23.37 -5.00 -19.56
C THR A 197 22.84 -6.23 -20.31
N ASP A 198 22.90 -7.41 -19.71
CA ASP A 198 22.33 -8.65 -20.25
C ASP A 198 20.80 -8.64 -20.21
N GLY A 199 20.19 -8.10 -19.15
CA GLY A 199 18.76 -7.90 -19.04
C GLY A 199 18.18 -7.00 -20.13
N LEU A 200 18.89 -5.94 -20.52
CA LEU A 200 18.53 -5.05 -21.63
C LEU A 200 18.47 -5.80 -22.96
N LEU A 201 19.52 -6.56 -23.27
CA LEU A 201 19.56 -7.36 -24.50
C LEU A 201 18.44 -8.39 -24.55
N ARG A 202 18.25 -9.16 -23.47
CA ARG A 202 17.17 -10.16 -23.39
C ARG A 202 15.81 -9.50 -23.56
N TYR A 203 15.59 -8.34 -22.96
CA TYR A 203 14.32 -7.63 -23.07
C TYR A 203 14.06 -7.10 -24.48
N LEU A 204 15.07 -6.54 -25.15
CA LEU A 204 14.93 -6.07 -26.54
C LEU A 204 14.74 -7.25 -27.52
N ALA A 205 15.39 -8.38 -27.28
CA ALA A 205 15.23 -9.59 -28.09
C ALA A 205 13.86 -10.24 -27.90
N ALA A 206 13.36 -10.28 -26.66
CA ALA A 206 12.21 -11.10 -26.28
C ALA A 206 11.28 -10.39 -25.25
N PRO A 207 10.68 -9.24 -25.57
CA PRO A 207 9.92 -8.43 -24.61
C PRO A 207 8.73 -9.18 -23.99
N TYR A 208 8.07 -10.06 -24.75
CA TYR A 208 6.92 -10.85 -24.27
C TYR A 208 7.28 -11.93 -23.25
N VAL A 209 8.55 -12.34 -23.13
CA VAL A 209 9.00 -13.23 -22.04
C VAL A 209 8.85 -12.53 -20.70
N PHE A 210 9.07 -11.22 -20.67
CA PHE A 210 9.11 -10.42 -19.45
C PHE A 210 7.78 -9.72 -19.14
N ASP A 211 7.11 -9.19 -20.17
CA ASP A 211 5.88 -8.41 -20.00
C ASP A 211 4.61 -9.20 -20.43
N GLY A 212 4.77 -10.44 -20.89
CA GLY A 212 3.67 -11.31 -21.36
C GLY A 212 3.30 -11.11 -22.83
N LEU A 213 2.44 -12.00 -23.35
CA LEU A 213 2.06 -12.04 -24.78
C LEU A 213 1.32 -10.79 -25.27
N HIS A 214 0.71 -10.02 -24.37
CA HIS A 214 0.00 -8.78 -24.69
C HIS A 214 0.85 -7.52 -24.48
N THR A 215 2.17 -7.67 -24.38
CA THR A 215 3.07 -6.52 -24.27
C THR A 215 2.91 -5.56 -25.45
N LYS A 216 2.92 -4.25 -25.16
CA LYS A 216 2.93 -3.21 -26.20
C LYS A 216 4.30 -3.05 -26.86
N MET A 217 5.37 -3.59 -26.26
CA MET A 217 6.71 -3.56 -26.84
C MET A 217 6.82 -4.67 -27.89
N PRO A 218 6.94 -4.35 -29.19
CA PRO A 218 7.00 -5.36 -30.22
C PRO A 218 8.39 -6.03 -30.27
N SER A 219 8.41 -7.26 -30.80
CA SER A 219 9.66 -7.95 -31.12
C SER A 219 10.20 -7.46 -32.46
N TYR A 220 11.29 -6.68 -32.42
CA TYR A 220 11.94 -6.18 -33.63
C TYR A 220 13.03 -7.11 -34.17
N PHE A 221 13.71 -7.86 -33.30
CA PHE A 221 14.95 -8.57 -33.68
C PHE A 221 14.77 -10.08 -33.82
N TYR A 222 14.00 -10.69 -32.91
CA TYR A 222 13.83 -12.14 -32.86
C TYR A 222 12.35 -12.52 -32.81
N SER A 223 12.02 -13.62 -33.47
CA SER A 223 10.74 -14.31 -33.34
C SER A 223 10.94 -15.64 -32.63
N PHE A 224 9.96 -16.07 -31.83
CA PHE A 224 10.01 -17.40 -31.21
C PHE A 224 9.39 -18.46 -32.11
N ASN A 225 10.20 -19.46 -32.43
CA ASN A 225 9.77 -20.64 -33.15
C ASN A 225 9.16 -21.63 -32.16
N GLN A 226 7.82 -21.77 -32.19
CA GLN A 226 7.07 -22.62 -31.27
C GLN A 226 7.48 -24.10 -31.35
N SER A 227 7.71 -24.61 -32.57
CA SER A 227 8.07 -26.01 -32.79
C SER A 227 9.47 -26.34 -32.27
N LEU A 228 10.41 -25.42 -32.45
CA LEU A 228 11.81 -25.59 -32.04
C LEU A 228 12.10 -25.05 -30.63
N LYS A 229 11.13 -24.40 -30.00
CA LYS A 229 11.24 -23.73 -28.69
C LYS A 229 12.49 -22.84 -28.58
N LYS A 230 12.82 -22.10 -29.63
CA LYS A 230 14.02 -21.22 -29.69
C LYS A 230 13.73 -19.90 -30.38
N PHE A 231 14.57 -18.90 -30.12
CA PHE A 231 14.54 -17.62 -30.82
C PHE A 231 15.32 -17.68 -32.13
N GLU A 232 14.75 -17.15 -33.19
CA GLU A 232 15.38 -17.03 -34.51
C GLU A 232 15.41 -15.56 -34.95
N PRO A 233 16.52 -15.08 -35.53
CA PRO A 233 16.63 -13.71 -35.99
C PRO A 233 15.64 -13.47 -37.13
N MET A 234 14.90 -12.36 -37.08
CA MET A 234 13.90 -12.02 -38.09
C MET A 234 14.53 -11.56 -39.42
N TYR A 235 15.79 -11.13 -39.39
CA TYR A 235 16.58 -10.72 -40.54
C TYR A 235 18.08 -10.82 -40.25
N ALA A 236 18.91 -10.85 -41.30
CA ALA A 236 20.34 -11.18 -41.20
C ALA A 236 21.14 -10.24 -40.27
N GLN A 237 20.76 -8.97 -40.17
CA GLN A 237 21.46 -7.98 -39.33
C GLN A 237 20.87 -7.81 -37.92
N ALA A 238 19.90 -8.64 -37.50
CA ALA A 238 19.17 -8.45 -36.25
C ALA A 238 20.08 -8.40 -35.02
N GLU A 239 21.01 -9.35 -34.91
CA GLU A 239 21.99 -9.42 -33.81
C GLU A 239 22.84 -8.16 -33.73
N LYS A 240 23.48 -7.78 -34.86
CA LYS A 240 24.30 -6.57 -34.93
C LYS A 240 23.51 -5.31 -34.57
N MET A 241 22.27 -5.16 -35.03
CA MET A 241 21.43 -4.01 -34.70
C MET A 241 21.06 -3.97 -33.21
N LEU A 242 20.69 -5.12 -32.64
CA LEU A 242 20.37 -5.26 -31.22
C LEU A 242 21.55 -4.84 -30.34
N GLU A 243 22.75 -5.36 -30.63
CA GLU A 243 23.96 -5.04 -29.89
C GLU A 243 24.29 -3.55 -29.97
N LYS A 244 24.20 -2.97 -31.17
CA LYS A 244 24.47 -1.54 -31.33
C LYS A 244 23.58 -0.68 -30.45
N ILE A 245 22.29 -1.00 -30.39
CA ILE A 245 21.32 -0.27 -29.56
C ILE A 245 21.59 -0.47 -28.08
N ALA A 246 21.80 -1.72 -27.66
CA ALA A 246 22.03 -2.03 -26.26
C ALA A 246 23.31 -1.36 -25.74
N SER A 247 24.40 -1.40 -26.51
CA SER A 247 25.67 -0.74 -26.18
C SER A 247 25.50 0.78 -26.09
N TYR A 248 24.79 1.41 -27.04
CA TYR A 248 24.52 2.84 -26.99
C TYR A 248 23.70 3.24 -25.75
N LEU A 249 22.59 2.54 -25.48
CA LEU A 249 21.74 2.81 -24.31
C LEU A 249 22.51 2.57 -23.00
N ALA A 250 23.35 1.53 -22.93
CA ALA A 250 24.21 1.27 -21.79
C ALA A 250 25.28 2.37 -21.59
N ALA A 251 25.85 2.90 -22.67
CA ALA A 251 26.86 3.96 -22.64
C ALA A 251 26.27 5.29 -22.14
N ILE A 252 25.13 5.74 -22.68
CA ILE A 252 24.51 7.01 -22.25
C ILE A 252 24.05 6.98 -20.78
N GLY A 253 23.73 5.79 -20.24
CA GLY A 253 23.37 5.59 -18.84
C GLY A 253 24.55 5.31 -17.90
N GLN A 254 25.78 5.17 -18.40
CA GLN A 254 26.91 4.63 -17.65
C GLN A 254 27.22 5.41 -16.36
N ARG A 255 27.36 6.73 -16.46
CA ARG A 255 27.69 7.58 -15.31
C ARG A 255 26.67 7.41 -14.18
N LYS A 256 25.37 7.49 -14.51
CA LYS A 256 24.31 7.33 -13.52
C LYS A 256 24.29 5.90 -12.95
N ARG A 257 24.55 4.88 -13.77
CA ARG A 257 24.66 3.48 -13.32
C ARG A 257 25.78 3.31 -12.29
N GLU A 258 26.95 3.87 -12.55
CA GLU A 258 28.10 3.84 -11.63
C GLU A 258 27.82 4.61 -10.33
N ASP A 259 27.17 5.77 -10.42
CA ASP A 259 26.75 6.54 -9.24
C ASP A 259 25.80 5.74 -8.34
N LEU A 260 24.78 5.12 -8.94
CA LEU A 260 23.82 4.25 -8.24
C LEU A 260 24.53 3.05 -7.62
N GLN A 261 25.43 2.41 -8.37
CA GLN A 261 26.19 1.24 -7.90
C GLN A 261 27.02 1.57 -6.67
N ARG A 262 27.70 2.73 -6.65
CA ARG A 262 28.46 3.17 -5.47
C ARG A 262 27.57 3.35 -4.23
N GLY A 263 26.38 3.94 -4.40
CA GLY A 263 25.41 4.11 -3.32
C GLY A 263 24.91 2.76 -2.78
N PHE A 264 24.57 1.84 -3.67
CA PHE A 264 24.13 0.49 -3.30
C PHE A 264 25.21 -0.29 -2.53
N GLU A 265 26.44 -0.30 -3.02
CA GLU A 265 27.54 -0.98 -2.34
C GLU A 265 27.91 -0.32 -1.00
N GLN A 266 27.79 1.00 -0.91
CA GLN A 266 27.96 1.71 0.36
C GLN A 266 26.91 1.27 1.36
N ALA A 267 25.64 1.16 0.96
CA ALA A 267 24.58 0.65 1.82
C ALA A 267 24.84 -0.81 2.25
N GLN A 268 25.28 -1.69 1.34
CA GLN A 268 25.66 -3.07 1.66
C GLN A 268 26.81 -3.15 2.68
N ARG A 269 27.84 -2.30 2.54
CA ARG A 269 28.96 -2.23 3.49
C ARG A 269 28.53 -1.66 4.85
N LYS A 270 27.60 -0.71 4.84
CA LYS A 270 27.06 -0.06 6.05
C LYS A 270 26.13 -0.98 6.84
N TYR A 271 25.41 -1.87 6.14
CA TYR A 271 24.41 -2.77 6.71
C TYR A 271 24.63 -4.23 6.28
N PRO A 272 25.76 -4.86 6.68
CA PRO A 272 26.10 -6.23 6.27
C PRO A 272 25.14 -7.29 6.82
N GLU A 273 24.34 -6.96 7.84
CA GLU A 273 23.32 -7.83 8.42
C GLU A 273 22.05 -7.97 7.56
N ILE A 274 21.84 -7.08 6.59
CA ILE A 274 20.64 -7.06 5.76
C ILE A 274 20.73 -8.12 4.65
N THR A 275 19.73 -8.99 4.58
CA THR A 275 19.73 -10.16 3.70
C THR A 275 18.55 -10.19 2.73
N ALA A 276 18.66 -11.02 1.68
CA ALA A 276 17.55 -11.31 0.78
C ALA A 276 16.34 -11.96 1.49
N GLU A 277 16.55 -12.72 2.57
CA GLU A 277 15.43 -13.30 3.35
C GLU A 277 14.67 -12.22 4.12
N THR A 278 15.39 -11.22 4.65
CA THR A 278 14.78 -10.02 5.23
C THR A 278 13.93 -9.29 4.18
N GLY A 279 14.46 -9.16 2.96
CA GLY A 279 13.75 -8.58 1.83
C GLY A 279 12.50 -9.35 1.42
N LYS A 280 12.54 -10.68 1.43
CA LYS A 280 11.37 -11.54 1.17
C LYS A 280 10.27 -11.30 2.20
N THR A 281 10.64 -11.16 3.47
CA THR A 281 9.68 -10.89 4.56
C THR A 281 9.04 -9.50 4.39
N ILE A 282 9.83 -8.48 4.03
CA ILE A 282 9.31 -7.14 3.73
C ILE A 282 8.39 -7.17 2.49
N TYR A 283 8.75 -7.91 1.45
CA TYR A 283 7.95 -8.06 0.23
C TYR A 283 6.55 -8.62 0.53
N LEU A 284 6.46 -9.62 1.42
CA LEU A 284 5.21 -10.20 1.90
C LEU A 284 4.44 -9.24 2.81
N SER A 285 5.12 -8.59 3.74
CA SER A 285 4.59 -7.59 4.67
C SER A 285 3.91 -6.43 3.97
N GLN A 286 4.55 -5.88 2.93
CA GLN A 286 4.03 -4.76 2.14
C GLN A 286 3.06 -5.22 1.04
N ASN A 287 2.80 -6.53 0.96
CA ASN A 287 1.91 -7.15 -0.02
C ASN A 287 2.24 -6.76 -1.47
N CYS A 288 3.54 -6.72 -1.80
CA CYS A 288 4.00 -6.34 -3.14
C CYS A 288 3.38 -7.23 -4.23
N ALA A 289 3.10 -8.50 -3.91
CA ALA A 289 2.49 -9.48 -4.80
C ALA A 289 1.01 -9.19 -5.17
N ALA A 290 0.33 -8.28 -4.46
CA ALA A 290 -1.02 -7.85 -4.80
C ALA A 290 -1.05 -7.00 -6.08
N CYS A 291 0.02 -6.23 -6.31
CA CYS A 291 0.20 -5.47 -7.53
C CYS A 291 1.14 -6.19 -8.50
N HIS A 292 2.24 -6.78 -8.04
CA HIS A 292 3.22 -7.42 -8.92
C HIS A 292 3.01 -8.93 -9.01
N ARG A 293 3.10 -9.48 -10.22
CA ARG A 293 3.20 -10.94 -10.38
C ARG A 293 4.54 -11.44 -9.83
N ASN A 294 4.52 -12.61 -9.20
CA ASN A 294 5.70 -13.36 -8.83
C ASN A 294 5.28 -14.84 -8.68
N ALA A 295 5.91 -15.72 -9.46
CA ALA A 295 5.56 -17.15 -9.49
C ALA A 295 6.01 -17.93 -8.24
N THR A 296 6.98 -17.40 -7.48
CA THR A 296 7.59 -18.11 -6.35
C THR A 296 7.05 -17.66 -4.99
N ILE A 297 6.19 -16.63 -4.97
CA ILE A 297 5.71 -16.00 -3.74
C ILE A 297 4.18 -16.04 -3.65
N THR A 298 3.70 -16.65 -2.57
CA THR A 298 2.30 -16.60 -2.16
C THR A 298 2.07 -15.43 -1.20
N PRO A 299 1.14 -14.50 -1.47
CA PRO A 299 0.80 -13.42 -0.55
C PRO A 299 0.30 -13.95 0.81
N TRP A 300 0.58 -13.22 1.89
CA TRP A 300 0.04 -13.53 3.22
C TRP A 300 -1.46 -13.31 3.35
N HIS A 301 -1.99 -12.32 2.63
CA HIS A 301 -3.39 -11.95 2.68
C HIS A 301 -3.88 -11.64 1.27
N GLU A 302 -5.13 -12.02 0.96
CA GLU A 302 -5.79 -11.53 -0.25
C GLU A 302 -6.04 -10.02 -0.19
N LYS A 303 -6.34 -9.51 1.01
CA LYS A 303 -6.56 -8.08 1.33
C LYS A 303 -5.82 -7.74 2.61
N ASN A 304 -4.99 -6.70 2.58
CA ASN A 304 -4.16 -6.27 3.71
C ASN A 304 -4.47 -4.84 4.18
N ALA A 305 -5.66 -4.33 3.88
CA ALA A 305 -6.12 -2.99 4.23
C ALA A 305 -7.60 -2.98 4.71
N PRO A 306 -8.08 -1.90 5.35
CA PRO A 306 -9.44 -1.80 5.85
C PRO A 306 -10.50 -1.97 4.76
N ASP A 307 -11.67 -2.50 5.13
CA ASP A 307 -12.86 -2.43 4.30
C ASP A 307 -13.33 -0.97 4.12
N LEU A 308 -13.53 -0.57 2.86
CA LEU A 308 -13.95 0.78 2.48
C LEU A 308 -15.47 0.93 2.34
N SER A 309 -16.26 -0.15 2.45
CA SER A 309 -17.73 -0.14 2.34
C SER A 309 -18.43 0.73 3.39
N VAL A 310 -17.72 1.08 4.47
CA VAL A 310 -18.25 1.89 5.59
C VAL A 310 -17.59 3.25 5.71
N THR A 311 -16.77 3.66 4.74
CA THR A 311 -15.91 4.85 4.85
C THR A 311 -16.70 6.12 5.20
N GLY A 312 -17.80 6.35 4.49
CA GLY A 312 -18.69 7.50 4.70
C GLY A 312 -19.49 7.49 5.99
N THR A 313 -19.52 6.38 6.73
CA THR A 313 -20.01 6.30 8.11
C THR A 313 -18.88 6.49 9.12
N ARG A 314 -17.67 6.06 8.78
CA ARG A 314 -16.54 5.92 9.71
C ARG A 314 -15.78 7.22 9.93
N VAL A 315 -15.38 7.87 8.83
CA VAL A 315 -14.43 8.99 8.88
C VAL A 315 -15.09 10.30 8.42
N LYS A 316 -14.48 11.42 8.80
CA LYS A 316 -14.86 12.75 8.32
C LYS A 316 -14.32 12.98 6.91
N ARG A 317 -15.07 13.75 6.11
CA ARG A 317 -14.71 14.06 4.71
C ARG A 317 -13.38 14.80 4.62
N GLU A 318 -13.22 15.82 5.44
CA GLU A 318 -12.04 16.70 5.43
C GLU A 318 -10.78 15.92 5.79
N TRP A 319 -10.90 15.01 6.77
CA TRP A 319 -9.83 14.10 7.12
C TRP A 319 -9.49 13.14 5.98
N LEU A 320 -10.49 12.55 5.31
CA LEU A 320 -10.25 11.59 4.23
C LEU A 320 -9.53 12.25 3.05
N ALA A 321 -9.98 13.45 2.65
CA ALA A 321 -9.35 14.22 1.57
C ALA A 321 -7.88 14.55 1.89
N ALA A 322 -7.60 14.95 3.13
CA ALA A 322 -6.24 15.23 3.59
C ALA A 322 -5.37 13.95 3.65
N TYR A 323 -5.92 12.86 4.19
CA TYR A 323 -5.21 11.58 4.33
C TYR A 323 -4.87 10.95 2.97
N LEU A 324 -5.76 11.03 1.98
CA LEU A 324 -5.49 10.50 0.64
C LEU A 324 -4.39 11.27 -0.10
N LYS A 325 -4.25 12.57 0.17
CA LYS A 325 -3.17 13.41 -0.39
C LYS A 325 -1.81 13.13 0.24
N LYS A 326 -1.81 12.88 1.55
CA LYS A 326 -0.60 12.65 2.34
C LYS A 326 -0.88 11.58 3.39
N PRO A 327 -0.84 10.29 3.01
CA PRO A 327 -1.08 9.21 3.95
C PRO A 327 0.05 9.18 5.00
N HIS A 328 -0.33 8.87 6.22
CA HIS A 328 0.57 8.70 7.36
C HIS A 328 0.14 7.46 8.16
N ALA A 329 0.94 7.04 9.13
CA ALA A 329 0.63 5.82 9.86
C ALA A 329 -0.60 6.01 10.75
N LEU A 330 -1.67 5.25 10.51
CA LEU A 330 -2.78 5.11 11.48
C LEU A 330 -2.54 3.99 12.47
N ARG A 331 -1.92 2.90 12.01
CA ARG A 331 -1.37 1.83 12.84
C ARG A 331 0.11 1.76 12.50
N PRO A 332 1.03 2.12 13.42
CA PRO A 332 2.45 2.22 13.13
C PRO A 332 3.10 0.95 12.59
N PHE A 333 2.49 -0.22 12.79
CA PHE A 333 3.06 -1.50 12.37
C PHE A 333 2.04 -2.48 11.75
N GLY A 334 1.24 -1.98 10.80
CA GLY A 334 0.37 -2.82 9.97
C GLY A 334 -1.12 -2.63 10.22
N PHE A 335 -1.93 -2.78 9.16
CA PHE A 335 -3.38 -2.90 9.31
C PHE A 335 -3.72 -4.14 10.15
N TYR A 336 -3.13 -5.29 9.81
CA TYR A 336 -3.05 -6.42 10.72
C TYR A 336 -1.86 -6.13 11.65
N PRO A 337 -2.07 -5.84 12.95
CA PRO A 337 -1.00 -5.41 13.82
C PRO A 337 0.12 -6.45 13.88
N GLY A 338 1.36 -6.03 13.67
CA GLY A 338 2.51 -6.93 13.57
C GLY A 338 2.97 -7.21 12.15
N THR A 339 2.10 -7.11 11.14
CA THR A 339 2.49 -7.45 9.76
C THR A 339 3.27 -6.34 9.08
N GLY A 340 3.26 -5.12 9.63
CA GLY A 340 4.02 -3.99 9.09
C GLY A 340 3.45 -3.34 7.83
N SER A 341 2.28 -3.77 7.32
CA SER A 341 1.69 -3.22 6.10
C SER A 341 1.44 -1.70 6.18
N ARG A 342 1.69 -1.00 5.07
CA ARG A 342 1.54 0.47 4.98
C ARG A 342 0.45 0.84 3.98
N MET A 343 -0.23 1.95 4.23
CA MET A 343 -1.00 2.63 3.17
C MET A 343 0.01 3.44 2.37
N PRO A 344 0.27 3.09 1.10
CA PRO A 344 1.32 3.76 0.37
C PRO A 344 0.84 5.08 -0.21
N ASP A 345 1.77 6.01 -0.42
CA ASP A 345 1.53 7.32 -1.00
C ASP A 345 1.47 7.24 -2.53
N PHE A 346 0.25 7.33 -3.08
CA PHE A 346 0.03 7.38 -4.52
C PHE A 346 0.32 8.75 -5.13
N ARG A 347 0.70 9.75 -4.33
CA ARG A 347 0.93 11.16 -4.71
C ARG A 347 -0.27 11.73 -5.48
N LEU A 348 -1.45 11.55 -4.90
CA LEU A 348 -2.69 12.02 -5.49
C LEU A 348 -2.70 13.54 -5.57
N THR A 349 -3.13 14.06 -6.71
CA THR A 349 -3.43 15.48 -6.86
C THR A 349 -4.67 15.86 -6.06
N ASP A 350 -4.88 17.16 -5.85
CA ASP A 350 -6.07 17.68 -5.18
C ASP A 350 -7.36 17.23 -5.85
N ALA A 351 -7.39 17.23 -7.19
CA ALA A 351 -8.54 16.79 -7.97
C ALA A 351 -8.80 15.28 -7.84
N GLU A 352 -7.76 14.45 -7.93
CA GLU A 352 -7.90 12.99 -7.77
C GLU A 352 -8.38 12.64 -6.35
N SER A 353 -7.82 13.29 -5.33
CA SER A 353 -8.21 13.08 -3.92
C SER A 353 -9.67 13.47 -3.68
N GLU A 354 -10.11 14.61 -4.22
CA GLU A 354 -11.49 15.09 -4.07
C GLU A 354 -12.49 14.14 -4.73
N VAL A 355 -12.19 13.68 -5.95
CA VAL A 355 -13.04 12.73 -6.69
C VAL A 355 -13.17 11.39 -5.94
N ILE A 356 -12.05 10.83 -5.47
CA ILE A 356 -12.06 9.58 -4.69
C ILE A 356 -12.78 9.78 -3.35
N THR A 357 -12.53 10.89 -2.65
CA THR A 357 -13.21 11.24 -1.40
C THR A 357 -14.73 11.33 -1.60
N ALA A 358 -15.18 12.03 -2.63
CA ALA A 358 -16.60 12.16 -2.95
C ALA A 358 -17.27 10.80 -3.18
N HIS A 359 -16.58 9.86 -3.81
CA HIS A 359 -17.08 8.51 -4.04
C HIS A 359 -17.11 7.68 -2.75
N LEU A 360 -16.01 7.64 -1.99
CA LEU A 360 -15.92 6.84 -0.76
C LEU A 360 -16.86 7.33 0.36
N MET A 361 -17.14 8.63 0.41
CA MET A 361 -18.10 9.19 1.37
C MET A 361 -19.56 8.78 1.10
N GLN A 362 -19.86 8.18 -0.06
CA GLN A 362 -21.17 7.59 -0.34
C GLN A 362 -21.32 6.19 0.25
N GLN A 363 -20.21 5.53 0.61
CA GLN A 363 -20.20 4.19 1.19
C GLN A 363 -20.59 4.27 2.67
N LYS A 364 -21.85 3.97 2.98
CA LYS A 364 -22.42 4.08 4.33
C LYS A 364 -22.90 2.73 4.83
N HIS A 365 -22.73 2.48 6.11
CA HIS A 365 -23.21 1.27 6.78
C HIS A 365 -24.63 1.47 7.32
N ASP A 366 -25.57 0.65 6.85
CA ASP A 366 -26.99 0.78 7.18
C ASP A 366 -27.28 0.69 8.69
N ALA A 367 -26.53 -0.12 9.45
CA ALA A 367 -26.74 -0.26 10.89
C ALA A 367 -26.44 1.00 11.72
N ILE A 368 -25.72 1.99 11.16
CA ILE A 368 -25.46 3.28 11.81
C ILE A 368 -26.28 4.39 11.13
N ALA A 369 -26.60 4.23 9.84
CA ALA A 369 -27.41 5.17 9.09
C ALA A 369 -28.80 5.33 9.72
N GLY A 370 -29.07 6.52 10.30
CA GLY A 370 -30.36 6.84 10.91
C GLY A 370 -30.50 6.55 12.41
N THR A 371 -29.44 6.11 13.08
CA THR A 371 -29.43 6.08 14.56
C THR A 371 -29.37 7.51 15.12
N ASN A 372 -30.18 7.82 16.14
CA ASN A 372 -30.15 9.14 16.80
C ASN A 372 -28.72 9.44 17.28
N GLY A 373 -28.12 10.50 16.73
CA GLY A 373 -26.68 10.75 16.80
C GLY A 373 -26.17 10.95 18.22
N PHE A 374 -25.11 10.21 18.58
CA PHE A 374 -24.33 10.53 19.76
C PHE A 374 -23.69 11.91 19.59
N SER A 375 -24.14 12.87 20.39
CA SER A 375 -23.55 14.22 20.42
C SER A 375 -22.55 14.31 21.57
N PRO A 376 -21.24 14.48 21.29
CA PRO A 376 -20.24 14.66 22.33
C PRO A 376 -20.57 15.84 23.24
N LYS A 377 -20.47 15.63 24.54
CA LYS A 377 -20.66 16.65 25.57
C LYS A 377 -19.30 17.18 26.05
N PRO A 378 -19.19 18.50 26.31
CA PRO A 378 -17.99 19.05 26.91
C PRO A 378 -17.77 18.45 28.30
N LEU A 379 -16.50 18.21 28.66
CA LEU A 379 -16.13 17.68 29.97
C LEU A 379 -15.47 18.79 30.81
N SER A 380 -15.80 18.82 32.10
CA SER A 380 -15.08 19.66 33.06
C SER A 380 -13.62 19.21 33.19
N PRO A 381 -12.71 20.08 33.64
CA PRO A 381 -11.31 19.69 33.89
C PRO A 381 -11.18 18.44 34.77
N PHE A 382 -11.99 18.35 35.84
CA PHE A 382 -12.02 17.17 36.70
C PHE A 382 -12.44 15.90 35.96
N ALA A 383 -13.45 15.98 35.09
CA ALA A 383 -13.90 14.83 34.31
C ALA A 383 -12.84 14.39 33.28
N GLN A 384 -12.13 15.34 32.66
CA GLN A 384 -11.00 15.04 31.78
C GLN A 384 -9.86 14.35 32.54
N THR A 385 -9.47 14.86 33.72
CA THR A 385 -8.47 14.20 34.58
C THR A 385 -8.91 12.81 34.98
N LYS A 386 -10.18 12.63 35.39
CA LYS A 386 -10.73 11.32 35.72
C LYS A 386 -10.65 10.35 34.55
N ALA A 387 -10.98 10.79 33.34
CA ALA A 387 -10.88 9.96 32.13
C ALA A 387 -9.42 9.51 31.88
N ARG A 388 -8.46 10.45 31.96
CA ARG A 388 -7.01 10.13 31.86
C ARG A 388 -6.57 9.10 32.89
N THR A 389 -6.94 9.28 34.16
CA THR A 389 -6.60 8.34 35.24
C THR A 389 -7.21 6.96 34.99
N LEU A 390 -8.46 6.88 34.54
CA LEU A 390 -9.09 5.60 34.22
C LEU A 390 -8.38 4.89 33.06
N LEU A 391 -8.01 5.62 32.00
CA LEU A 391 -7.26 5.07 30.86
C LEU A 391 -5.87 4.58 31.26
N ALA A 392 -5.19 5.29 32.17
CA ALA A 392 -3.84 4.96 32.62
C ALA A 392 -3.79 3.81 33.64
N GLU A 393 -4.78 3.72 34.53
CA GLU A 393 -4.67 2.85 35.71
C GLU A 393 -5.68 1.72 35.79
N LYS A 394 -6.80 1.81 35.05
CA LYS A 394 -7.97 0.93 35.24
C LYS A 394 -8.44 0.25 33.96
N LEU A 395 -8.21 0.86 32.80
CA LEU A 395 -8.68 0.37 31.51
C LEU A 395 -7.53 -0.14 30.65
N PRO A 396 -7.77 -1.15 29.79
CA PRO A 396 -6.74 -1.73 28.94
C PRO A 396 -6.43 -0.95 27.66
N CYS A 397 -7.11 0.19 27.45
CA CYS A 397 -7.03 0.95 26.21
C CYS A 397 -5.58 1.33 25.84
N LEU A 398 -4.80 1.77 26.83
CA LEU A 398 -3.40 2.17 26.62
C LEU A 398 -2.43 1.00 26.46
N GLY A 399 -2.89 -0.25 26.61
CA GLY A 399 -2.11 -1.41 26.19
C GLY A 399 -1.91 -1.47 24.68
N CYS A 400 -2.87 -0.94 23.91
CA CYS A 400 -2.82 -0.92 22.45
C CYS A 400 -2.68 0.48 21.87
N HIS A 401 -3.38 1.46 22.46
CA HIS A 401 -3.46 2.83 21.94
C HIS A 401 -2.48 3.76 22.66
N GLN A 402 -2.10 4.83 21.96
CA GLN A 402 -1.30 5.91 22.52
C GLN A 402 -2.21 7.04 23.05
N LEU A 403 -1.77 7.68 24.14
CA LEU A 403 -2.30 8.92 24.67
C LEU A 403 -1.15 9.79 25.20
N GLY A 404 -0.82 10.87 24.50
CA GLY A 404 0.37 11.66 24.81
C GLY A 404 1.64 10.81 24.65
N GLU A 405 2.49 10.78 25.66
CA GLU A 405 3.72 9.95 25.66
C GLU A 405 3.47 8.52 26.16
N GLN A 406 2.25 8.20 26.62
CA GLN A 406 1.93 6.91 27.23
C GLN A 406 1.22 5.97 26.26
N GLY A 407 1.34 4.67 26.53
CA GLY A 407 0.57 3.62 25.88
C GLY A 407 1.22 3.02 24.64
N GLY A 408 0.55 2.02 24.07
CA GLY A 408 1.03 1.18 22.97
C GLY A 408 1.01 1.82 21.58
N ARG A 409 1.42 1.05 20.57
CA ARG A 409 1.46 1.38 19.14
C ARG A 409 0.78 0.31 18.26
N ILE A 410 -0.15 -0.45 18.84
CA ILE A 410 -0.97 -1.46 18.14
C ILE A 410 -2.17 -0.79 17.46
N GLY A 411 -2.91 -0.01 18.25
CA GLY A 411 -4.08 0.74 17.83
C GLY A 411 -3.72 2.15 17.37
N PRO A 412 -4.64 2.86 16.69
CA PRO A 412 -4.44 4.26 16.34
C PRO A 412 -4.32 5.18 17.55
N ASP A 413 -3.53 6.23 17.42
CA ASP A 413 -3.39 7.28 18.45
C ASP A 413 -4.75 7.94 18.75
N PHE A 414 -5.02 8.19 20.03
CA PHE A 414 -6.21 8.88 20.49
C PHE A 414 -6.22 10.38 20.17
N ALA A 415 -5.06 11.01 19.94
CA ALA A 415 -4.93 12.43 19.63
C ALA A 415 -5.74 12.88 18.40
N HIS A 416 -6.02 11.96 17.47
CA HIS A 416 -6.70 12.28 16.21
C HIS A 416 -8.14 11.74 16.13
N VAL A 417 -8.71 11.24 17.22
CA VAL A 417 -10.07 10.66 17.18
C VAL A 417 -11.10 11.72 16.77
N LYS A 418 -11.08 12.91 17.39
CA LYS A 418 -12.00 14.00 17.04
C LYS A 418 -11.86 14.48 15.61
N SER A 419 -10.63 14.64 15.09
CA SER A 419 -10.42 15.15 13.73
C SER A 419 -10.71 14.10 12.65
N ARG A 420 -10.57 12.81 12.98
CA ARG A 420 -10.70 11.70 12.02
C ARG A 420 -12.08 11.05 11.96
N LEU A 421 -12.64 10.68 13.11
CA LEU A 421 -13.82 9.80 13.16
C LEU A 421 -15.12 10.59 13.26
N GLN A 422 -16.20 10.03 12.71
CA GLN A 422 -17.54 10.51 13.02
C GLN A 422 -17.90 10.11 14.47
N PRO A 423 -18.48 11.02 15.28
CA PRO A 423 -18.83 10.74 16.67
C PRO A 423 -19.70 9.49 16.85
N GLU A 424 -20.67 9.29 15.98
CA GLU A 424 -21.60 8.17 15.99
C GLU A 424 -20.87 6.85 15.72
N PHE A 425 -19.93 6.84 14.76
CA PHE A 425 -19.10 5.68 14.52
C PHE A 425 -18.25 5.34 15.75
N ALA A 426 -17.58 6.33 16.35
CA ALA A 426 -16.76 6.10 17.54
C ALA A 426 -17.60 5.54 18.70
N TYR A 427 -18.80 6.09 18.91
CA TYR A 427 -19.75 5.64 19.92
C TYR A 427 -20.14 4.16 19.76
N HIS A 428 -20.54 3.75 18.56
CA HIS A 428 -20.96 2.37 18.31
C HIS A 428 -19.76 1.40 18.26
N PHE A 429 -18.60 1.85 17.74
CA PHE A 429 -17.41 1.03 17.60
C PHE A 429 -16.77 0.65 18.93
N VAL A 430 -16.74 1.55 19.91
CA VAL A 430 -16.23 1.22 21.26
C VAL A 430 -17.11 0.17 21.95
N ARG A 431 -18.44 0.22 21.75
CA ARG A 431 -19.41 -0.72 22.34
C ARG A 431 -19.42 -2.10 21.68
N ASN A 432 -19.31 -2.12 20.36
CA ASN A 432 -19.44 -3.32 19.56
C ASN A 432 -18.48 -3.33 18.36
N PRO A 433 -17.16 -3.43 18.60
CA PRO A 433 -16.17 -3.30 17.54
C PRO A 433 -16.34 -4.37 16.46
N HIS A 434 -16.59 -5.63 16.85
CA HIS A 434 -16.71 -6.76 15.92
C HIS A 434 -18.08 -6.84 15.23
N GLY A 435 -19.14 -6.28 15.82
CA GLY A 435 -20.43 -6.20 15.15
C GLY A 435 -20.47 -5.15 14.04
N LEU A 436 -19.61 -4.12 14.11
CA LEU A 436 -19.44 -3.13 13.05
C LEU A 436 -18.35 -3.49 12.05
N LEU A 437 -17.21 -3.98 12.55
CA LEU A 437 -16.04 -4.37 11.76
C LEU A 437 -15.58 -5.74 12.23
N PRO A 438 -16.10 -6.84 11.64
CA PRO A 438 -15.78 -8.21 12.05
C PRO A 438 -14.28 -8.52 12.07
N GLU A 439 -13.49 -7.85 11.23
CA GLU A 439 -12.04 -8.00 11.12
C GLU A 439 -11.23 -7.20 12.17
N SER A 440 -11.92 -6.37 12.98
CA SER A 440 -11.29 -5.56 14.01
C SER A 440 -10.53 -6.41 15.04
N ASN A 441 -9.39 -5.88 15.47
CA ASN A 441 -8.59 -6.43 16.56
C ASN A 441 -8.85 -5.77 17.91
N MET A 442 -9.72 -4.75 17.95
CA MET A 442 -10.06 -4.07 19.19
C MET A 442 -11.02 -4.96 19.99
N PRO A 443 -10.62 -5.51 21.14
CA PRO A 443 -11.53 -6.31 21.96
C PRO A 443 -12.66 -5.43 22.51
N LYS A 444 -13.83 -6.05 22.72
CA LYS A 444 -14.92 -5.40 23.44
C LYS A 444 -14.54 -5.31 24.92
N ILE A 445 -14.39 -4.09 25.42
CA ILE A 445 -14.05 -3.84 26.82
C ILE A 445 -15.34 -3.66 27.61
N LEU A 446 -15.53 -4.49 28.64
CA LEU A 446 -16.66 -4.36 29.56
C LEU A 446 -16.37 -3.24 30.57
N MET A 447 -17.22 -2.22 30.60
CA MET A 447 -17.13 -1.13 31.56
C MET A 447 -18.52 -0.58 31.91
N PRO A 448 -18.71 0.05 33.09
CA PRO A 448 -19.99 0.68 33.43
C PRO A 448 -20.37 1.77 32.41
N GLU A 449 -21.66 1.91 32.10
CA GLU A 449 -22.18 2.86 31.11
C GLU A 449 -21.69 4.30 31.33
N LYS A 450 -21.72 4.79 32.58
CA LYS A 450 -21.21 6.13 32.92
C LYS A 450 -19.71 6.31 32.66
N THR A 451 -18.92 5.24 32.81
CA THR A 451 -17.50 5.24 32.49
C THR A 451 -17.31 5.26 30.98
N GLU A 452 -18.07 4.45 30.25
CA GLU A 452 -18.05 4.42 28.79
C GLU A 452 -18.37 5.79 28.18
N GLU A 453 -19.46 6.43 28.64
CA GLU A 453 -19.82 7.78 28.22
C GLU A 453 -18.72 8.80 28.53
N LEU A 454 -18.10 8.74 29.71
CA LEU A 454 -17.00 9.61 30.08
C LEU A 454 -15.81 9.45 29.12
N ILE A 455 -15.40 8.22 28.85
CA ILE A 455 -14.28 7.93 27.93
C ILE A 455 -14.62 8.35 26.51
N LEU A 456 -15.83 8.08 26.01
CA LEU A 456 -16.23 8.50 24.67
C LEU A 456 -16.24 10.02 24.51
N ASN A 457 -16.80 10.75 25.48
CA ASN A 457 -16.78 12.22 25.46
C ASN A 457 -15.35 12.77 25.53
N PHE A 458 -14.46 12.09 26.25
CA PHE A 458 -13.05 12.47 26.35
C PHE A 458 -12.30 12.24 25.02
N LEU A 459 -12.44 11.06 24.42
CA LEU A 459 -11.79 10.74 23.13
C LEU A 459 -12.28 11.62 21.97
N LEU A 460 -13.51 12.14 22.05
CA LEU A 460 -14.10 13.02 21.05
C LEU A 460 -13.89 14.51 21.35
N GLN A 461 -12.92 14.84 22.20
CA GLN A 461 -12.41 16.21 22.41
C GLN A 461 -11.05 16.39 21.75
N ASP A 462 -10.64 17.63 21.50
CA ASP A 462 -9.31 17.89 20.94
C ASP A 462 -8.29 17.70 22.06
N GLU A 463 -7.36 16.77 21.87
CA GLU A 463 -6.12 16.76 22.63
C GLU A 463 -5.05 17.47 21.81
N ASN A 464 -4.38 18.44 22.43
CA ASN A 464 -3.16 18.99 21.85
C ASN A 464 -2.03 17.98 22.04
N VAL A 465 -1.67 17.22 20.99
CA VAL A 465 -0.43 16.44 20.97
C VAL A 465 0.19 16.41 19.55
N ALA A 466 1.51 16.39 19.52
CA ALA A 466 2.42 16.71 18.43
C ALA A 466 2.58 15.61 17.35
N GLY A 467 2.63 16.05 16.09
CA GLY A 467 3.14 15.29 14.95
C GLY A 467 2.17 14.27 14.36
N GLU A 468 2.39 13.91 13.09
CA GLU A 468 1.71 12.76 12.47
C GLU A 468 2.42 11.46 12.89
N PRO A 469 1.71 10.35 13.15
CA PRO A 469 2.35 9.10 13.54
C PRO A 469 3.19 8.54 12.37
N ALA A 470 4.41 8.11 12.68
CA ALA A 470 5.31 7.47 11.73
C ALA A 470 5.17 5.95 11.74
N TYR A 471 5.46 5.31 10.61
CA TYR A 471 5.60 3.85 10.57
C TYR A 471 6.85 3.42 11.35
N LEU A 472 6.75 2.29 12.07
CA LEU A 472 7.93 1.67 12.66
C LEU A 472 8.75 0.97 11.56
N SER A 473 10.07 0.98 11.72
CA SER A 473 10.99 0.26 10.82
C SER A 473 10.69 -1.24 10.87
N LEU A 474 10.58 -1.85 9.70
CA LEU A 474 10.38 -3.29 9.48
C LEU A 474 11.64 -4.11 9.76
N ILE A 475 12.78 -3.43 9.93
CA ILE A 475 14.08 -4.03 10.31
C ILE A 475 14.23 -4.02 11.82
N ASP A 476 13.96 -2.89 12.47
CA ASP A 476 14.14 -2.75 13.92
C ASP A 476 13.03 -3.41 14.75
N ASN A 477 11.96 -3.87 14.11
CA ASN A 477 10.81 -4.47 14.78
C ASN A 477 10.46 -5.78 14.05
N PRO A 478 10.30 -6.90 14.77
CA PRO A 478 10.04 -8.20 14.16
C PRO A 478 8.66 -8.22 13.50
N ILE A 479 8.63 -8.50 12.20
CA ILE A 479 7.39 -8.69 11.45
C ILE A 479 6.76 -10.02 11.89
N ILE A 480 5.51 -9.96 12.30
CA ILE A 480 4.73 -11.13 12.73
C ILE A 480 4.03 -11.70 11.50
N SER A 481 4.44 -12.89 11.08
CA SER A 481 3.77 -13.61 9.99
C SER A 481 2.39 -14.11 10.46
N PRO A 482 1.33 -13.93 9.64
CA PRO A 482 0.00 -14.45 9.95
C PRO A 482 -0.12 -15.96 9.73
N ALA A 483 0.86 -16.59 9.07
CA ALA A 483 0.89 -18.04 8.93
C ALA A 483 1.01 -18.70 10.31
N GLY A 484 0.41 -19.88 10.48
CA GLY A 484 0.52 -20.67 11.71
C GLY A 484 0.20 -22.13 11.40
N ARG A 485 0.83 -23.05 12.15
CA ARG A 485 0.67 -24.50 11.94
C ARG A 485 -0.63 -25.04 12.55
N SER A 486 -1.24 -24.28 13.45
CA SER A 486 -2.54 -24.57 14.06
C SER A 486 -3.35 -23.29 14.24
N GLU A 487 -4.64 -23.41 14.56
CA GLU A 487 -5.49 -22.24 14.83
C GLU A 487 -5.07 -21.50 16.11
N GLU A 488 -4.57 -22.22 17.12
CA GLU A 488 -4.04 -21.64 18.36
C GLU A 488 -2.80 -20.78 18.08
N GLU A 489 -1.89 -21.25 17.22
CA GLU A 489 -0.73 -20.47 16.79
C GLU A 489 -1.16 -19.21 16.03
N LYS A 490 -2.14 -19.31 15.13
CA LYS A 490 -2.69 -18.15 14.40
C LYS A 490 -3.34 -17.15 15.37
N HIS A 491 -4.14 -17.61 16.32
CA HIS A 491 -4.74 -16.78 17.36
C HIS A 491 -3.66 -16.10 18.21
N TYR A 492 -2.63 -16.83 18.64
CA TYR A 492 -1.54 -16.27 19.42
C TYR A 492 -0.79 -15.17 18.65
N ARG A 493 -0.45 -15.42 17.38
CA ARG A 493 0.19 -14.42 16.51
C ARG A 493 -0.69 -13.18 16.32
N ARG A 494 -2.00 -13.39 16.16
CA ARG A 494 -2.98 -12.32 15.91
C ARG A 494 -3.25 -11.42 17.12
N TYR A 495 -3.34 -12.00 18.33
CA TYR A 495 -3.84 -11.31 19.52
C TYR A 495 -2.76 -11.09 20.60
N CYS A 496 -1.73 -11.93 20.66
CA CYS A 496 -0.77 -11.95 21.77
C CYS A 496 0.62 -11.46 21.35
N ALA A 497 1.10 -11.89 20.18
CA ALA A 497 2.50 -11.72 19.76
C ALA A 497 2.94 -10.27 19.59
N SER A 498 2.01 -9.33 19.34
CA SER A 498 2.33 -7.89 19.29
C SER A 498 3.01 -7.40 20.58
N CYS A 499 2.66 -7.98 21.74
CA CYS A 499 3.30 -7.70 23.03
C CYS A 499 4.25 -8.83 23.45
N HIS A 500 3.80 -10.08 23.37
CA HIS A 500 4.52 -11.22 23.93
C HIS A 500 5.57 -11.84 22.99
N GLY A 501 5.70 -11.34 21.76
CA GLY A 501 6.60 -11.90 20.74
C GLY A 501 6.05 -13.17 20.08
N GLU A 502 6.44 -13.45 18.84
CA GLU A 502 6.00 -14.65 18.09
C GLU A 502 6.44 -15.95 18.77
N THR A 503 7.61 -15.94 19.42
CA THR A 503 8.16 -17.06 20.19
C THR A 503 7.77 -17.03 21.67
N GLY A 504 7.02 -16.04 22.12
CA GLY A 504 6.66 -15.88 23.54
C GLY A 504 7.76 -15.31 24.43
N ASP A 505 8.79 -14.68 23.88
CA ASP A 505 9.93 -14.14 24.63
C ASP A 505 9.66 -12.79 25.33
N GLY A 506 8.45 -12.24 25.22
CA GLY A 506 8.07 -10.95 25.80
C GLY A 506 8.58 -9.73 25.01
N ARG A 507 9.13 -9.92 23.80
CA ARG A 507 9.75 -8.86 22.99
C ARG A 507 8.97 -8.53 21.71
N GLY A 508 7.64 -8.60 21.77
CA GLY A 508 6.80 -8.11 20.68
C GLY A 508 7.05 -6.62 20.42
N TYR A 509 6.80 -6.14 19.19
CA TYR A 509 7.11 -4.75 18.80
C TYR A 509 6.46 -3.69 19.72
N ASN A 510 5.34 -4.04 20.35
CA ASN A 510 4.61 -3.15 21.27
C ASN A 510 5.23 -3.10 22.68
N ALA A 511 6.04 -4.09 23.07
CA ALA A 511 6.51 -4.27 24.45
C ALA A 511 7.27 -3.05 24.99
N LYS A 512 8.10 -2.42 24.13
CA LYS A 512 8.92 -1.24 24.51
C LYS A 512 8.12 0.04 24.80
N PHE A 513 6.83 0.07 24.43
CA PHE A 513 5.96 1.21 24.67
C PHE A 513 5.12 1.06 25.95
N LEU A 514 5.22 -0.09 26.63
CA LEU A 514 4.47 -0.38 27.83
C LEU A 514 5.30 -0.02 29.08
N PRO A 515 4.65 0.43 30.17
CA PRO A 515 5.34 0.80 31.42
C PRO A 515 5.93 -0.40 32.16
N ALA A 516 5.44 -1.61 31.86
CA ALA A 516 5.97 -2.86 32.38
C ALA A 516 6.15 -3.85 31.23
N PRO A 517 7.23 -4.65 31.24
CA PRO A 517 7.47 -5.65 30.21
C PRO A 517 6.38 -6.73 30.25
N PRO A 518 5.91 -7.22 29.08
CA PRO A 518 5.03 -8.38 29.01
C PRO A 518 5.67 -9.64 29.60
N THR A 519 4.87 -10.53 30.14
CA THR A 519 5.33 -11.86 30.58
C THR A 519 5.97 -12.62 29.42
N SER A 520 7.14 -13.22 29.66
CA SER A 520 7.73 -14.20 28.74
C SER A 520 6.99 -15.53 28.89
N HIS A 521 6.16 -15.87 27.91
CA HIS A 521 5.49 -17.16 27.81
C HIS A 521 6.45 -18.32 27.50
N ALA A 522 7.66 -18.04 27.01
CA ALA A 522 8.69 -19.05 26.77
C ALA A 522 9.51 -19.40 28.03
N ASP A 523 9.34 -18.67 29.14
CA ASP A 523 10.06 -18.95 30.39
C ASP A 523 9.45 -20.17 31.11
N ALA A 524 10.07 -21.33 30.94
CA ALA A 524 9.66 -22.58 31.57
C ALA A 524 9.58 -22.50 33.11
N VAL A 525 10.53 -21.81 33.74
CA VAL A 525 10.61 -21.72 35.21
C VAL A 525 9.46 -20.89 35.75
N HIS A 526 9.19 -19.75 35.11
CA HIS A 526 8.09 -18.89 35.50
C HIS A 526 6.73 -19.52 35.19
N MET A 527 6.58 -20.06 33.97
CA MET A 527 5.29 -20.53 33.48
C MET A 527 4.86 -21.84 34.13
N SER A 528 5.78 -22.72 34.54
CA SER A 528 5.44 -23.96 35.26
C SER A 528 4.80 -23.73 36.63
N GLN A 529 4.96 -22.54 37.21
CA GLN A 529 4.34 -22.17 38.50
C GLN A 529 2.92 -21.62 38.35
N ARG A 530 2.45 -21.38 37.11
CA ARG A 530 1.12 -20.83 36.83
C ARG A 530 0.13 -21.97 36.59
N PRO A 531 -1.01 -22.03 37.28
CA PRO A 531 -2.10 -22.94 36.92
C PRO A 531 -2.69 -22.60 35.55
N ASP A 532 -3.21 -23.61 34.84
CA ASP A 532 -3.87 -23.40 33.53
C ASP A 532 -5.11 -22.51 33.68
N ASP A 533 -5.90 -22.66 34.75
CA ASP A 533 -7.04 -21.79 35.04
C ASP A 533 -6.62 -20.32 35.22
N THR A 534 -5.47 -20.05 35.83
CA THR A 534 -4.95 -18.68 35.96
C THR A 534 -4.56 -18.09 34.61
N LEU A 535 -4.01 -18.91 33.71
CA LEU A 535 -3.71 -18.47 32.35
C LEU A 535 -5.00 -18.22 31.56
N PHE A 536 -5.99 -19.10 31.72
CA PHE A 536 -7.32 -18.95 31.13
C PHE A 536 -7.97 -17.64 31.60
N ASP A 537 -8.03 -17.40 32.91
CA ASP A 537 -8.63 -16.19 33.49
C ASP A 537 -7.91 -14.93 33.02
N GLY A 538 -6.58 -14.98 32.90
CA GLY A 538 -5.78 -13.86 32.40
C GLY A 538 -6.09 -13.51 30.95
N ILE A 539 -6.31 -14.51 30.09
CA ILE A 539 -6.72 -14.29 28.71
C ILE A 539 -8.19 -13.84 28.66
N TYR A 540 -9.08 -14.47 29.43
CA TYR A 540 -10.51 -14.21 29.40
C TYR A 540 -10.86 -12.81 29.94
N ALA A 541 -10.33 -12.45 31.12
CA ALA A 541 -10.69 -11.26 31.87
C ALA A 541 -9.65 -10.13 31.82
N GLY A 542 -8.45 -10.39 31.27
CA GLY A 542 -7.35 -9.42 31.19
C GLY A 542 -6.56 -9.29 32.50
N GLY A 543 -5.51 -8.47 32.46
CA GLY A 543 -4.53 -8.39 33.57
C GLY A 543 -5.08 -7.73 34.84
N TYR A 544 -5.97 -6.75 34.73
CA TYR A 544 -6.44 -5.95 35.86
C TYR A 544 -7.14 -6.80 36.94
N ILE A 545 -8.01 -7.74 36.54
CA ILE A 545 -8.77 -8.59 37.47
C ILE A 545 -7.85 -9.54 38.26
N LEU A 546 -6.69 -9.88 37.71
CA LEU A 546 -5.66 -10.69 38.37
C LEU A 546 -4.65 -9.86 39.18
N ASN A 547 -4.97 -8.60 39.47
CA ASN A 547 -4.06 -7.64 40.11
C ASN A 547 -2.71 -7.52 39.37
N LYS A 548 -2.79 -7.52 38.03
CA LYS A 548 -1.68 -7.28 37.10
C LYS A 548 -1.91 -5.99 36.32
N SER A 549 -0.96 -5.67 35.44
CA SER A 549 -1.05 -4.49 34.58
C SER A 549 -2.41 -4.44 33.85
N PRO A 550 -3.12 -3.30 33.88
CA PRO A 550 -4.37 -3.15 33.16
C PRO A 550 -4.16 -3.21 31.64
N PHE A 551 -2.92 -3.10 31.14
CA PHE A 551 -2.62 -2.99 29.71
C PHE A 551 -2.76 -4.32 28.95
N MET A 552 -2.88 -5.45 29.65
CA MET A 552 -3.28 -6.71 29.01
C MET A 552 -4.82 -6.75 28.91
N PRO A 553 -5.41 -6.63 27.71
CA PRO A 553 -6.86 -6.60 27.55
C PRO A 553 -7.50 -7.96 27.80
N ALA A 554 -8.80 -7.93 28.09
CA ALA A 554 -9.66 -9.11 28.12
C ALA A 554 -10.00 -9.58 26.70
N TRP A 555 -9.89 -10.88 26.44
CA TRP A 555 -10.23 -11.49 25.15
C TRP A 555 -11.51 -12.35 25.19
N GLY A 556 -12.14 -12.56 26.35
CA GLY A 556 -13.32 -13.42 26.50
C GLY A 556 -14.58 -12.95 25.76
N GLN A 557 -14.60 -11.71 25.24
CA GLN A 557 -15.66 -11.20 24.37
C GLN A 557 -15.34 -11.37 22.87
N ARG A 558 -14.16 -11.90 22.55
CA ARG A 558 -13.69 -12.17 21.18
C ARG A 558 -13.42 -13.64 20.93
N LEU A 559 -12.86 -14.33 21.91
CA LEU A 559 -12.51 -15.74 21.86
C LEU A 559 -13.45 -16.53 22.78
N ASN A 560 -13.95 -17.66 22.29
CA ASN A 560 -14.74 -18.58 23.08
C ASN A 560 -13.85 -19.37 24.07
N PRO A 561 -14.43 -20.04 25.09
CA PRO A 561 -13.66 -20.80 26.07
C PRO A 561 -12.74 -21.87 25.47
N GLU A 562 -13.18 -22.57 24.43
CA GLU A 562 -12.38 -23.60 23.75
C GLU A 562 -11.14 -23.02 23.07
N GLU A 563 -11.29 -21.88 22.38
CA GLU A 563 -10.18 -21.14 21.77
C GLU A 563 -9.17 -20.65 22.82
N ILE A 564 -9.65 -20.20 23.99
CA ILE A 564 -8.77 -19.76 25.09
C ILE A 564 -8.04 -20.95 25.70
N ARG A 565 -8.69 -22.10 25.92
CA ARG A 565 -8.01 -23.33 26.36
C ARG A 565 -6.94 -23.76 25.35
N GLY A 566 -7.24 -23.66 24.05
CA GLY A 566 -6.26 -23.88 22.98
C GLY A 566 -5.05 -22.94 23.07
N LEU A 567 -5.27 -21.65 23.34
CA LEU A 567 -4.19 -20.70 23.58
C LEU A 567 -3.36 -21.03 24.81
N VAL A 568 -3.97 -21.49 25.91
CA VAL A 568 -3.25 -21.95 27.10
C VAL A 568 -2.37 -23.16 26.74
N ALA A 569 -2.90 -24.13 26.00
CA ALA A 569 -2.12 -25.26 25.52
C ALA A 569 -0.95 -24.83 24.61
N TYR A 570 -1.15 -23.85 23.74
CA TYR A 570 -0.08 -23.29 22.91
C TYR A 570 0.99 -22.56 23.76
N ILE A 571 0.59 -21.81 24.79
CA ILE A 571 1.54 -21.21 25.75
C ILE A 571 2.38 -22.29 26.45
N ARG A 572 1.79 -23.45 26.78
CA ARG A 572 2.54 -24.60 27.31
C ARG A 572 3.56 -25.17 26.33
N GLN A 573 3.24 -25.15 25.04
CA GLN A 573 4.18 -25.54 23.99
C GLN A 573 5.35 -24.54 23.89
N LEU A 574 5.08 -23.24 24.00
CA LEU A 574 6.11 -22.19 23.96
C LEU A 574 7.10 -22.33 25.12
N CYS A 575 6.62 -22.54 26.35
CA CYS A 575 7.49 -22.72 27.53
C CYS A 575 8.11 -24.12 27.63
N GLN A 576 7.64 -25.11 26.84
CA GLN A 576 7.97 -26.52 27.00
C GLN A 576 7.81 -27.01 28.45
N CYS A 577 6.70 -26.60 29.08
CA CYS A 577 6.46 -26.80 30.50
C CYS A 577 5.04 -27.32 30.77
N GLN A 578 4.80 -27.81 31.99
CA GLN A 578 3.47 -28.15 32.49
C GLN A 578 3.13 -27.26 33.68
N GLY A 579 1.85 -27.02 33.90
CA GLY A 579 1.38 -26.34 35.11
C GLY A 579 1.64 -27.16 36.40
N PRO A 580 1.41 -26.56 37.57
CA PRO A 580 1.55 -27.23 38.86
C PRO A 580 0.78 -28.54 38.91
N SER A 581 1.33 -29.55 39.59
CA SER A 581 0.77 -30.90 39.58
C SER A 581 -0.68 -31.00 40.06
N TRP A 582 -1.07 -30.11 40.98
CA TRP A 582 -2.39 -30.01 41.59
C TRP A 582 -3.43 -29.31 40.71
N SER A 583 -3.02 -28.64 39.62
CA SER A 583 -3.91 -27.89 38.72
C SER A 583 -4.08 -28.56 37.35
N ARG A 584 -3.64 -29.81 37.19
CA ARG A 584 -3.72 -30.55 35.91
C ARG A 584 -5.04 -31.31 35.87
N GLU A 585 -5.75 -31.26 34.73
CA GLU A 585 -6.99 -32.02 34.54
C GLU A 585 -6.78 -33.53 34.79
N GLY A 586 -7.71 -34.16 35.53
CA GLY A 586 -7.67 -35.60 35.84
C GLY A 586 -6.89 -35.99 37.10
N LYS A 587 -6.61 -35.04 38.00
CA LYS A 587 -6.11 -35.29 39.36
C LYS A 587 -7.00 -34.68 40.43
#